data_AF-A0A7S1C077-F1
#
_entry.id   AF-A0A7S1C077-F1
#
_cell.length_a   1.000
_cell.length_b   1.000
_cell.length_c   1.000
_cell.angle_alpha   90.00
_cell.angle_beta   90.00
_cell.angle_gamma   90.00
#
_symmetry.space_group_name_H-M   'P 1'
#
loop_
_entity.id
_entity.type
_entity.pdbx_description
1 polymer ?
#
loop_
_entity_poly.entity_id
_entity_poly.type
_entity_poly.pdbx_seq_one_letter_code
_entity_poly.pdbx_strand_id
1 'polypeptide(L)'
;EVYEGTEPADAVYKFCARAGLQNAELRRSLLAEVCEAVECRREEAVIWTKSIIFDEDDDPVHFGILEGEEPVDAIYALSLRHGFDAAGRQILLEDAIASGVPTTRTYPRILSKNVLHEDGSIIGTVEVFDDGFTQPADVIEAFVE
;
A
#
# COMPACT_ATOMS: atom_id res chain seq x y z
N GLU A 1 20.62 -4.71 14.42
CA GLU A 1 21.55 -5.39 13.50
C GLU A 1 20.84 -5.54 12.16
N VAL A 2 21.51 -5.25 11.05
CA VAL A 2 21.02 -5.50 9.68
C VAL A 2 21.85 -6.64 9.12
N TYR A 3 21.22 -7.77 8.82
CA TYR A 3 21.92 -8.95 8.27
C TYR A 3 21.94 -8.90 6.75
N GLU A 4 22.90 -9.60 6.14
CA GLU A 4 22.98 -9.75 4.70
C GLU A 4 21.65 -10.28 4.12
N GLY A 5 21.19 -9.66 3.03
CA GLY A 5 19.92 -9.99 2.39
C GLY A 5 18.65 -9.44 3.07
N THR A 6 18.76 -8.79 4.24
CA THR A 6 17.63 -8.11 4.88
C THR A 6 17.51 -6.68 4.37
N GLU A 7 16.30 -6.27 3.97
CA GLU A 7 16.04 -4.87 3.64
C GLU A 7 16.20 -4.00 4.91
N PRO A 8 17.02 -2.94 4.87
CA PRO A 8 17.20 -2.05 6.02
C PRO A 8 15.89 -1.43 6.54
N ALA A 9 14.96 -1.07 5.65
CA ALA A 9 13.64 -0.55 6.05
C ALA A 9 12.88 -1.52 6.98
N ASP A 10 12.88 -2.81 6.66
CA ASP A 10 12.21 -3.83 7.48
C ASP A 10 12.91 -4.03 8.82
N ALA A 11 14.25 -3.97 8.83
CA ALA A 11 15.06 -4.11 10.05
C ALA A 11 14.84 -2.92 11.00
N VAL A 12 14.85 -1.70 10.48
CA VAL A 12 14.60 -0.46 11.22
C VAL A 12 13.17 -0.45 11.76
N TYR A 13 12.18 -0.83 10.95
CA TYR A 13 10.79 -0.95 11.40
C TYR A 13 10.65 -1.93 12.58
N LYS A 14 11.22 -3.14 12.46
CA LYS A 14 11.21 -4.14 13.55
C LYS A 14 11.92 -3.64 14.81
N PHE A 15 13.03 -2.91 14.65
CA PHE A 15 13.72 -2.28 15.77
C PHE A 15 12.84 -1.26 16.49
N CYS A 16 12.25 -0.32 15.75
CA CYS A 16 11.36 0.71 16.28
C CYS A 16 10.15 0.09 17.02
N ALA A 17 9.52 -0.92 16.42
CA ALA A 17 8.39 -1.62 17.03
C ALA A 17 8.78 -2.28 18.36
N ARG A 18 9.93 -2.97 18.43
CA ARG A 18 10.43 -3.61 19.66
C ARG A 18 10.85 -2.60 20.73
N ALA A 19 11.36 -1.45 20.33
CA ALA A 19 11.77 -0.37 21.22
C ALA A 19 10.61 0.54 21.67
N GLY A 20 9.38 0.30 21.18
CA GLY A 20 8.22 1.16 21.48
C GLY A 20 8.29 2.54 20.81
N LEU A 21 9.10 2.69 19.77
CA LEU A 21 9.29 3.94 19.02
C LEU A 21 8.28 4.00 17.88
N GLN A 22 7.14 4.65 18.10
CA GLN A 22 6.05 4.75 17.11
C GLN A 22 6.12 6.02 16.26
N ASN A 23 7.19 6.81 16.38
CA ASN A 23 7.35 8.05 15.64
C ASN A 23 7.90 7.77 14.23
N ALA A 24 7.09 8.08 13.21
CA ALA A 24 7.45 7.86 11.80
C ALA A 24 8.62 8.72 11.31
N GLU A 25 8.78 9.95 11.80
CA GLU A 25 9.92 10.82 11.46
C GLU A 25 11.22 10.28 12.03
N LEU A 26 11.20 9.85 13.30
CA LEU A 26 12.35 9.21 13.93
C LEU A 26 12.76 7.95 13.15
N ARG A 27 11.79 7.13 12.76
CA ARG A 27 12.05 5.92 11.98
C ARG A 27 12.66 6.25 10.60
N ARG A 28 12.15 7.27 9.91
CA ARG A 28 12.73 7.76 8.64
C ARG A 28 14.15 8.27 8.83
N SER A 29 14.41 9.03 9.89
CA SER A 29 15.77 9.50 10.21
C SER A 29 16.74 8.35 10.45
N LEU A 30 16.32 7.35 11.23
CA LEU A 30 17.13 6.16 11.49
C LEU A 30 17.39 5.36 10.21
N LEU A 31 16.39 5.22 9.35
CA LEU A 31 16.56 4.54 8.07
C LEU A 31 17.58 5.28 7.19
N ALA A 32 17.48 6.61 7.09
CA ALA A 32 18.43 7.41 6.32
C ALA A 32 19.88 7.19 6.78
N GLU A 33 20.13 7.21 8.09
CA GLU A 33 21.47 6.91 8.65
C GLU A 33 21.94 5.48 8.32
N VAL A 34 21.05 4.49 8.35
CA VAL A 34 21.40 3.11 7.98
C VAL A 34 21.70 3.00 6.48
N CYS A 35 20.94 3.70 5.63
CA CYS A 35 21.12 3.69 4.18
C CYS A 35 22.42 4.38 3.71
N GLU A 36 23.05 5.22 4.55
CA GLU A 36 24.39 5.74 4.30
C GLU A 36 25.47 4.65 4.44
N ALA A 37 25.22 3.64 5.29
CA ALA A 37 26.16 2.56 5.58
C ALA A 37 25.90 1.26 4.80
N VAL A 38 24.66 1.02 4.38
CA VAL A 38 24.20 -0.22 3.72
C VAL A 38 23.27 0.13 2.56
N GLU A 39 23.35 -0.64 1.46
CA GLU A 39 22.43 -0.46 0.33
C GLU A 39 20.97 -0.67 0.75
N CYS A 40 20.15 0.36 0.53
CA CYS A 40 18.70 0.30 0.66
C CYS A 40 18.04 0.22 -0.71
N ARG A 41 17.04 -0.63 -0.85
CA ARG A 41 16.22 -0.78 -2.06
C ARG A 41 14.84 -0.17 -1.90
N ARG A 42 14.39 0.04 -0.65
CA ARG A 42 13.09 0.60 -0.30
C ARG A 42 13.20 1.57 0.87
N GLU A 43 12.29 2.55 0.91
CA GLU A 43 12.17 3.50 2.02
C GLU A 43 11.09 3.08 3.03
N GLU A 44 10.11 2.30 2.57
CA GLU A 44 9.01 1.78 3.37
C GLU A 44 9.26 0.33 3.75
N ALA A 45 8.90 -0.07 4.97
CA ALA A 45 9.00 -1.46 5.43
C ALA A 45 7.82 -2.30 4.93
N VAL A 46 8.02 -3.60 4.72
CA VAL A 46 6.91 -4.55 4.56
C VAL A 46 6.29 -4.79 5.95
N ILE A 47 5.04 -4.36 6.14
CA ILE A 47 4.33 -4.48 7.41
C ILE A 47 3.45 -5.73 7.49
N TRP A 48 3.16 -6.33 6.34
CA TRP A 48 2.42 -7.58 6.23
C TRP A 48 2.84 -8.31 4.96
N THR A 49 2.87 -9.64 5.02
CA THR A 49 3.21 -10.48 3.87
C THR A 49 2.36 -11.74 3.84
N LYS A 50 2.08 -12.23 2.63
CA LYS A 50 1.37 -13.48 2.41
C LYS A 50 1.92 -14.19 1.19
N SER A 51 2.10 -15.50 1.33
CA SER A 51 2.36 -16.39 0.20
C SER A 51 1.02 -16.84 -0.37
N ILE A 52 0.80 -16.56 -1.65
CA ILE A 52 -0.47 -16.83 -2.34
C ILE A 52 -0.19 -17.78 -3.50
N ILE A 53 -0.99 -18.84 -3.59
CA ILE A 53 -0.96 -19.80 -4.69
C ILE A 53 -2.25 -19.57 -5.48
N PHE A 54 -2.13 -19.19 -6.75
CA PHE A 54 -3.28 -18.87 -7.61
C PHE A 54 -3.81 -20.11 -8.34
N ASP A 55 -2.91 -21.01 -8.72
CA ASP A 55 -3.21 -22.30 -9.35
C ASP A 55 -2.37 -23.40 -8.66
N GLU A 56 -2.84 -24.65 -8.64
CA GLU A 56 -2.16 -25.75 -7.94
C GLU A 56 -0.75 -26.03 -8.51
N ASP A 57 -0.53 -25.70 -9.78
CA ASP A 57 0.76 -25.89 -10.46
C ASP A 57 1.69 -24.66 -10.39
N ASP A 58 1.22 -23.53 -9.83
CA ASP A 58 1.99 -22.28 -9.78
C ASP A 58 2.93 -22.19 -8.56
N ASP A 59 4.08 -21.55 -8.76
CA ASP A 59 4.96 -21.15 -7.66
C ASP A 59 4.25 -20.13 -6.76
N PRO A 60 4.42 -20.22 -5.42
CA PRO A 60 3.84 -19.24 -4.50
C PRO A 60 4.32 -17.81 -4.81
N VAL A 61 3.37 -16.90 -4.98
CA VAL A 61 3.64 -15.47 -5.09
C VAL A 61 3.75 -14.88 -3.69
N HIS A 62 4.92 -14.34 -3.37
CA HIS A 62 5.13 -13.57 -2.14
C HIS A 62 4.64 -12.14 -2.34
N PHE A 63 3.51 -11.83 -1.72
CA PHE A 63 2.93 -10.49 -1.71
C PHE A 63 3.20 -9.82 -0.37
N GLY A 64 3.40 -8.50 -0.39
CA GLY A 64 3.60 -7.69 0.81
C GLY A 64 2.89 -6.35 0.68
N ILE A 65 2.43 -5.83 1.81
CA ILE A 65 1.89 -4.47 1.94
C ILE A 65 2.96 -3.64 2.62
N LEU A 66 3.32 -2.52 1.99
CA LEU A 66 4.30 -1.59 2.55
C LEU A 66 3.67 -0.66 3.58
N GLU A 67 4.51 -0.13 4.47
CA GLU A 67 4.09 0.89 5.41
C GLU A 67 3.52 2.12 4.68
N GLY A 68 2.31 2.53 5.06
CA GLY A 68 1.63 3.69 4.48
C GLY A 68 0.88 3.40 3.19
N GLU A 69 1.02 2.20 2.62
CA GLU A 69 0.14 1.76 1.54
C GLU A 69 -1.26 1.45 2.07
N GLU A 70 -2.27 1.81 1.29
CA GLU A 70 -3.62 1.35 1.57
C GLU A 70 -3.76 -0.12 1.15
N PRO A 71 -4.12 -1.04 2.07
CA PRO A 71 -4.20 -2.47 1.77
C PRO A 71 -5.08 -2.81 0.57
N VAL A 72 -6.25 -2.16 0.45
CA VAL A 72 -7.18 -2.46 -0.64
C VAL A 72 -6.62 -2.08 -2.02
N ASP A 73 -5.78 -1.03 -2.12
CA ASP A 73 -5.12 -0.67 -3.38
C ASP A 73 -4.02 -1.66 -3.75
N ALA A 74 -3.18 -2.03 -2.78
CA ALA A 74 -2.10 -2.98 -3.01
C ALA A 74 -2.65 -4.35 -3.45
N ILE A 75 -3.73 -4.81 -2.79
CA ILE A 75 -4.44 -6.05 -3.14
C ILE A 75 -5.11 -5.94 -4.51
N TYR A 76 -5.71 -4.79 -4.84
CA TYR A 76 -6.30 -4.57 -6.15
C TYR A 76 -5.25 -4.62 -7.27
N ALA A 77 -4.10 -3.96 -7.08
CA ALA A 77 -2.99 -4.02 -8.02
C ALA A 77 -2.47 -5.46 -8.22
N LEU A 78 -2.40 -6.26 -7.15
CA LEU A 78 -2.09 -7.68 -7.23
C LEU A 78 -3.15 -8.45 -8.06
N SER A 79 -4.43 -8.13 -7.86
CA SER A 79 -5.53 -8.76 -8.60
C SER A 79 -5.51 -8.47 -10.10
N LEU A 80 -5.10 -7.27 -10.50
CA LEU A 80 -4.93 -6.93 -11.91
C LEU A 80 -3.80 -7.73 -12.57
N ARG A 81 -2.74 -8.06 -11.80
CA ARG A 81 -1.59 -8.82 -12.29
C ARG A 81 -1.88 -10.32 -12.40
N HIS A 82 -2.61 -10.88 -11.45
CA HIS A 82 -2.82 -12.32 -11.31
C HIS A 82 -4.25 -12.80 -11.62
N GLY A 83 -5.17 -11.88 -11.93
CA GLY A 83 -6.49 -12.20 -12.47
C GLY A 83 -7.50 -12.79 -11.46
N PHE A 84 -7.33 -12.56 -10.16
CA PHE A 84 -8.31 -13.02 -9.16
C PHE A 84 -9.43 -12.00 -8.89
N ASP A 85 -10.58 -12.51 -8.48
CA ASP A 85 -11.82 -11.75 -8.38
C ASP A 85 -11.96 -10.94 -7.08
N ALA A 86 -13.10 -10.27 -6.94
CA ALA A 86 -13.42 -9.47 -5.76
C ALA A 86 -13.47 -10.30 -4.46
N ALA A 87 -13.89 -11.57 -4.53
CA ALA A 87 -13.92 -12.44 -3.36
C ALA A 87 -12.50 -12.76 -2.87
N GLY A 88 -11.58 -13.08 -3.80
CA GLY A 88 -10.17 -13.26 -3.48
C GLY A 88 -9.53 -12.01 -2.87
N ARG A 89 -9.86 -10.82 -3.40
CA ARG A 89 -9.41 -9.54 -2.81
C ARG A 89 -9.90 -9.36 -1.38
N GLN A 90 -11.19 -9.64 -1.14
CA GLN A 90 -11.80 -9.48 0.18
C GLN A 90 -11.14 -10.40 1.22
N ILE A 91 -10.83 -11.64 0.86
CA ILE A 91 -10.14 -12.58 1.76
C ILE A 91 -8.76 -12.06 2.18
N LEU A 92 -7.99 -11.49 1.23
CA LEU A 92 -6.68 -10.91 1.54
C LEU A 92 -6.81 -9.66 2.41
N LEU A 93 -7.82 -8.82 2.15
CA LEU A 93 -8.05 -7.60 2.91
C LEU A 93 -8.44 -7.91 4.36
N GLU A 94 -9.37 -8.85 4.56
CA GLU A 94 -9.79 -9.29 5.89
C GLU A 94 -8.63 -9.87 6.70
N ASP A 95 -7.76 -10.66 6.06
CA ASP A 95 -6.57 -11.23 6.69
C ASP A 95 -5.55 -10.15 7.08
N ALA A 96 -5.33 -9.14 6.22
CA ALA A 96 -4.48 -8.00 6.54
C ALA A 96 -5.04 -7.19 7.72
N ILE A 97 -6.35 -6.90 7.72
CA ILE A 97 -7.03 -6.20 8.82
C ILE A 97 -6.93 -7.00 10.12
N ALA A 98 -7.17 -8.31 10.09
CA ALA A 98 -7.06 -9.19 11.25
C ALA A 98 -5.63 -9.26 11.80
N SER A 99 -4.63 -9.05 10.93
CA SER A 99 -3.21 -8.95 11.30
C SER A 99 -2.80 -7.58 11.84
N GLY A 100 -3.74 -6.62 11.92
CA GLY A 100 -3.51 -5.29 12.47
C GLY A 100 -2.92 -4.28 11.47
N VAL A 101 -3.01 -4.56 10.16
CA VAL A 101 -2.56 -3.61 9.12
C VAL A 101 -3.47 -2.38 9.14
N PRO A 102 -2.93 -1.15 9.27
CA PRO A 102 -3.73 0.07 9.18
C PRO A 102 -4.46 0.14 7.84
N THR A 103 -5.78 0.25 7.90
CA THR A 103 -6.66 0.27 6.72
C THR A 103 -7.61 1.44 6.88
N THR A 104 -7.72 2.30 5.87
CA THR A 104 -8.58 3.49 5.92
C THR A 104 -9.84 3.35 5.07
N ARG A 105 -9.88 2.36 4.16
CA ARG A 105 -11.03 2.14 3.26
C ARG A 105 -11.19 0.70 2.81
N THR A 106 -12.38 0.41 2.28
CA THR A 106 -12.79 -0.93 1.83
C THR A 106 -12.81 -1.11 0.33
N TYR A 107 -12.72 -0.02 -0.44
CA TYR A 107 -12.76 -0.05 -1.91
C TYR A 107 -11.47 0.52 -2.51
N PRO A 108 -10.91 -0.12 -3.55
CA PRO A 108 -9.69 0.37 -4.17
C PRO A 108 -9.98 1.61 -5.00
N ARG A 109 -8.98 2.47 -5.12
CA ARG A 109 -9.04 3.70 -5.88
C ARG A 109 -8.51 3.39 -7.27
N ILE A 110 -9.39 3.41 -8.25
CA ILE A 110 -9.08 3.06 -9.64
C ILE A 110 -8.62 4.26 -10.47
N LEU A 111 -8.92 5.47 -10.01
CA LEU A 111 -8.46 6.71 -10.61
C LEU A 111 -8.19 7.74 -9.51
N SER A 112 -7.08 8.47 -9.63
CA SER A 112 -6.82 9.70 -8.89
C SER A 112 -6.18 10.69 -9.87
N LYS A 113 -6.83 11.82 -10.12
CA LYS A 113 -6.35 12.79 -11.11
C LYS A 113 -6.53 14.21 -10.59
N ASN A 114 -5.43 14.96 -10.57
CA ASN A 114 -5.48 16.40 -10.29
C ASN A 114 -6.18 17.12 -11.44
N VAL A 115 -7.12 17.99 -11.08
CA VAL A 115 -7.78 18.92 -12.00
C VAL A 115 -7.03 20.24 -11.92
N LEU A 116 -6.58 20.72 -13.06
CA LEU A 116 -5.77 21.92 -13.18
C LEU A 116 -6.61 23.07 -13.71
N HIS A 117 -6.35 24.27 -13.18
CA HIS A 117 -6.80 25.53 -13.75
C HIS A 117 -5.97 25.88 -14.99
N GLU A 118 -6.41 26.87 -15.78
CA GLU A 118 -5.71 27.30 -17.00
C GLU A 118 -4.28 27.80 -16.74
N ASP A 119 -4.01 28.30 -15.54
CA ASP A 119 -2.67 28.73 -15.10
C ASP A 119 -1.78 27.58 -14.57
N GLY A 120 -2.28 26.34 -14.60
CA GLY A 120 -1.59 25.15 -14.11
C GLY A 120 -1.70 24.90 -12.60
N SER A 121 -2.40 25.74 -11.85
CA SER A 121 -2.68 25.49 -10.43
C SER A 121 -3.67 24.33 -10.25
N ILE A 122 -3.54 23.57 -9.16
CA ILE A 122 -4.44 22.46 -8.84
C ILE A 122 -5.71 23.04 -8.20
N ILE A 123 -6.87 22.81 -8.84
CA ILE A 123 -8.20 23.17 -8.32
C ILE A 123 -8.67 22.12 -7.31
N GLY A 124 -8.33 20.86 -7.56
CA GLY A 124 -8.63 19.75 -6.69
C GLY A 124 -8.24 18.42 -7.32
N THR A 125 -8.67 17.33 -6.72
CA THR A 125 -8.37 15.97 -7.18
C THR A 125 -9.68 15.21 -7.32
N VAL A 126 -9.87 14.60 -8.49
CA VAL A 126 -10.97 13.67 -8.76
C VAL A 126 -10.50 12.26 -8.44
N GLU A 127 -11.24 11.56 -7.59
CA GLU A 127 -10.95 10.18 -7.19
C GLU A 127 -12.14 9.28 -7.46
N VAL A 128 -11.88 8.14 -8.11
CA VAL A 128 -12.91 7.14 -8.41
C VAL A 128 -12.53 5.84 -7.72
N PHE A 129 -13.51 5.22 -7.06
CA PHE A 129 -13.36 3.95 -6.34
C PHE A 129 -14.14 2.83 -7.03
N ASP A 130 -13.65 1.60 -6.93
CA ASP A 130 -14.37 0.40 -7.38
C ASP A 130 -15.36 -0.06 -6.30
N ASP A 131 -16.36 0.77 -5.99
CA ASP A 131 -17.38 0.48 -4.98
C ASP A 131 -18.65 -0.18 -5.54
N GLY A 132 -18.79 -0.21 -6.87
CA GLY A 132 -19.92 -0.83 -7.57
C GLY A 132 -21.21 -0.02 -7.56
N PHE A 133 -21.24 1.16 -6.95
CA PHE A 133 -22.44 1.99 -6.83
C PHE A 133 -22.23 3.42 -7.34
N THR A 134 -21.01 3.94 -7.29
CA THR A 134 -20.68 5.29 -7.75
C THR A 134 -20.19 5.25 -9.19
N GLN A 135 -20.89 5.95 -10.08
CA GLN A 135 -20.45 6.07 -11.47
C GLN A 135 -19.39 7.17 -11.59
N PRO A 136 -18.40 7.04 -12.50
CA PRO A 136 -17.42 8.10 -12.74
C PRO A 136 -18.07 9.44 -13.10
N ALA A 137 -19.24 9.44 -13.74
CA ALA A 137 -19.98 10.65 -14.06
C ALA A 137 -20.47 11.38 -12.80
N ASP A 138 -20.97 10.65 -11.80
CA ASP A 138 -21.44 11.21 -10.52
C ASP A 138 -20.30 11.89 -9.76
N VAL A 139 -19.10 11.30 -9.82
CA VAL A 139 -17.88 11.88 -9.21
C VAL A 139 -17.51 13.20 -9.88
N ILE A 140 -17.59 13.26 -11.21
CA ILE A 140 -17.26 14.48 -11.96
C ILE A 140 -18.30 15.57 -11.68
N GLU A 141 -19.60 15.21 -11.65
CA GLU A 141 -20.67 16.16 -11.32
C GLU A 141 -20.48 16.74 -9.91
N ALA A 142 -20.22 15.90 -8.91
CA ALA A 142 -19.96 16.36 -7.55
C ALA A 142 -18.70 17.23 -7.40
N PHE A 143 -17.72 17.11 -8.31
CA PHE A 143 -16.51 17.94 -8.30
C PHE A 143 -16.75 19.35 -8.84
N VAL A 144 -17.72 19.53 -9.74
CA VAL A 144 -17.99 20.83 -10.40
C VAL A 144 -19.03 21.69 -9.67
N GLU A 145 -19.70 21.15 -8.65
CA GLU A 145 -20.60 21.88 -7.74
C GLU A 145 -19.85 22.65 -6.63
#